data_AF-A0A538KDK9-F1
#
_entry.id   AF-A0A538KDK9-F1
#
_cell.length_a   1.000
_cell.length_b   1.000
_cell.length_c   1.000
_cell.angle_alpha   90.00
_cell.angle_beta   90.00
_cell.angle_gamma   90.00
#
_symmetry.space_group_name_H-M   'P 1'
#
loop_
_entity.id
_entity.type
_entity.pdbx_description
1 polymer ?
#
loop_
_entity_poly.entity_id
_entity_poly.type
_entity_poly.pdbx_seq_one_letter_code
_entity_poly.pdbx_strand_id
1 'polypeptide(L)'
;GSSVAVAACDIYRPAAVDQLIKVGSQAGAEVYEQGTDRDPVRIAAWARDRAQSEGKDALIIDTSGRLHVDQEMMAELAQINKAVRPHDVLLVVDAMTGQDAVAVAEQFAEVADFDGVVLTKLDGDARGGAALSVKAITGKPILFASTGEKLDQFERFHPDRMSQRILGMGDMMTLIEKAQGAYDEEQAADLERKLRKQEFGLDDFLDQMRQVRRLGPLQSLLGMIPGMGKELRNVQVDEREFDRLQAIILSMTPQERRHPELIKGSRRLRIARGSGTNVQAVKQLIKQFEQMRKVMRQVAQGRMPDLGALMRQAR
;
A
#
# COMPACT_ATOMS: atom_id res chain seq x y z
N GLY A 1 18.28 -3.27 18.60
CA GLY A 1 18.29 -3.34 20.07
C GLY A 1 18.86 -4.68 20.47
N SER A 2 18.15 -5.75 20.11
CA SER A 2 18.60 -7.13 20.27
C SER A 2 19.74 -7.51 19.31
N SER A 3 20.64 -8.37 19.77
CA SER A 3 21.70 -9.03 19.02
C SER A 3 21.16 -10.31 18.39
N VAL A 4 21.14 -10.37 17.05
CA VAL A 4 20.52 -11.46 16.29
C VAL A 4 21.57 -12.19 15.45
N ALA A 5 21.51 -13.51 15.44
CA ALA A 5 22.24 -14.36 14.51
C ALA A 5 21.27 -15.14 13.61
N VAL A 6 21.70 -15.45 12.40
CA VAL A 6 20.94 -16.27 11.44
C VAL A 6 21.83 -17.41 10.95
N ALA A 7 21.37 -18.66 11.05
CA ALA A 7 22.11 -19.83 10.59
C ALA A 7 21.66 -20.28 9.20
N ALA A 8 22.60 -20.41 8.27
CA ALA A 8 22.35 -20.92 6.92
C ALA A 8 22.33 -22.46 6.92
N CYS A 9 21.14 -23.07 6.96
CA CYS A 9 20.97 -24.53 6.91
C CYS A 9 20.40 -25.01 5.55
N ASP A 10 20.04 -24.12 4.63
CA ASP A 10 19.75 -24.47 3.24
C ASP A 10 21.06 -24.69 2.46
N ILE A 11 21.58 -25.91 2.55
CA ILE A 11 22.80 -26.33 1.83
C ILE A 11 22.51 -26.84 0.41
N TYR A 12 21.24 -27.08 0.08
CA TYR A 12 20.84 -27.75 -1.17
C TYR A 12 20.62 -26.76 -2.30
N ARG A 13 20.07 -25.59 -1.98
CA ARG A 13 19.75 -24.58 -2.98
C ARG A 13 21.02 -23.80 -3.39
N PRO A 14 21.32 -23.71 -4.69
CA PRO A 14 22.47 -22.93 -5.17
C PRO A 14 22.43 -21.48 -4.68
N ALA A 15 23.57 -21.00 -4.16
CA ALA A 15 23.75 -19.65 -3.65
C ALA A 15 22.81 -19.23 -2.49
N ALA A 16 22.15 -20.17 -1.81
CA ALA A 16 21.28 -19.85 -0.67
C ALA A 16 22.07 -19.25 0.50
N VAL A 17 23.22 -19.84 0.85
CA VAL A 17 24.13 -19.31 1.88
C VAL A 17 24.58 -17.89 1.53
N ASP A 18 25.03 -17.66 0.29
CA ASP A 18 25.47 -16.34 -0.17
C ASP A 18 24.34 -15.31 -0.16
N GLN A 19 23.12 -15.73 -0.53
CA GLN A 19 21.93 -14.90 -0.47
C GLN A 19 21.64 -14.50 0.98
N LEU A 20 21.70 -15.45 1.92
CA LEU A 20 21.45 -15.20 3.32
C LEU A 20 22.51 -14.28 3.94
N ILE A 21 23.78 -14.43 3.57
CA ILE A 21 24.87 -13.52 3.99
C ILE A 21 24.56 -12.07 3.56
N LYS A 22 24.12 -11.86 2.31
CA LYS A 22 23.76 -10.53 1.81
C LYS A 22 22.58 -9.94 2.58
N VAL A 23 21.52 -10.72 2.77
CA VAL A 23 20.29 -10.27 3.47
C VAL A 23 20.57 -10.02 4.95
N GLY A 24 21.29 -10.91 5.63
CA GLY A 24 21.69 -10.75 7.03
C GLY A 24 22.56 -9.52 7.25
N SER A 25 23.53 -9.28 6.36
CA SER A 25 24.35 -8.07 6.37
C SER A 25 23.51 -6.78 6.23
N GLN A 26 22.54 -6.77 5.31
CA GLN A 26 21.61 -5.64 5.15
C GLN A 26 20.72 -5.42 6.38
N ALA A 27 20.30 -6.51 7.04
CA ALA A 27 19.48 -6.47 8.25
C ALA A 27 20.30 -6.18 9.53
N GLY A 28 21.64 -6.15 9.45
CA GLY A 28 22.52 -6.00 10.61
C GLY A 28 22.58 -7.24 11.51
N ALA A 29 22.22 -8.42 10.99
CA ALA A 29 22.31 -9.70 11.69
C ALA A 29 23.58 -10.45 11.28
N GLU A 30 24.22 -11.12 12.24
CA GLU A 30 25.37 -11.98 11.96
C GLU A 30 24.90 -13.29 11.32
N VAL A 31 25.57 -13.71 10.25
CA VAL A 31 25.23 -14.96 9.56
C VAL A 31 26.23 -16.05 9.92
N TYR A 32 25.72 -17.15 10.46
CA TYR A 32 26.47 -18.35 10.78
C TYR A 32 26.36 -19.35 9.64
N GLU A 33 27.50 -19.77 9.11
CA GLU A 33 27.61 -20.75 8.04
C GLU A 33 28.78 -21.71 8.28
N GLN A 34 28.72 -22.88 7.66
CA GLN A 34 29.78 -23.91 7.67
C GLN A 34 29.98 -24.52 6.26
N GLY A 35 29.71 -23.75 5.22
CA GLY A 35 29.63 -24.21 3.84
C GLY A 35 28.45 -25.15 3.55
N THR A 36 28.50 -25.83 2.40
CA THR A 36 27.43 -26.71 1.90
C THR A 36 27.71 -28.20 2.07
N ASP A 37 28.93 -28.57 2.50
CA ASP A 37 29.37 -29.98 2.56
C ASP A 37 29.03 -30.67 3.88
N ARG A 38 28.39 -29.95 4.82
CA ARG A 38 28.07 -30.46 6.15
C ARG A 38 26.58 -30.68 6.31
N ASP A 39 26.25 -31.73 7.04
CA ASP A 39 24.89 -32.07 7.47
C ASP A 39 24.19 -30.86 8.14
N PRO A 40 23.01 -30.43 7.64
CA PRO A 40 22.24 -29.31 8.19
C PRO A 40 21.92 -29.44 9.68
N VAL A 41 21.71 -30.66 10.18
CA VAL A 41 21.47 -30.93 11.61
C VAL A 41 22.69 -30.51 12.44
N ARG A 42 23.90 -30.78 11.94
CA ARG A 42 25.14 -30.39 12.61
C ARG A 42 25.37 -28.89 12.53
N ILE A 43 25.05 -28.26 11.39
CA ILE A 43 25.14 -26.80 11.23
C ILE A 43 24.21 -26.11 12.23
N ALA A 44 22.95 -26.56 12.33
CA ALA A 44 21.96 -26.00 13.23
C ALA A 44 22.36 -26.17 14.71
N ALA A 45 22.84 -27.34 15.11
CA ALA A 45 23.30 -27.59 16.48
C ALA A 45 24.53 -26.72 16.84
N TRP A 46 25.51 -26.63 15.92
CA TRP A 46 26.67 -25.77 16.09
C TRP A 46 26.27 -24.29 16.20
N ALA A 47 25.36 -23.83 15.35
CA ALA A 47 24.88 -22.45 15.35
C ALA A 47 24.21 -22.08 16.68
N ARG A 48 23.44 -23.01 17.28
CA ARG A 48 22.86 -22.83 18.61
C ARG A 48 23.95 -22.66 19.68
N ASP A 49 24.90 -23.59 19.73
CA ASP A 49 25.96 -23.56 20.74
C ASP A 49 26.83 -22.29 20.60
N ARG A 50 27.07 -21.87 19.35
CA ARG A 50 27.75 -20.61 19.04
C ARG A 50 26.94 -19.39 19.49
N ALA A 51 25.66 -19.29 19.11
CA ALA A 51 24.78 -18.19 19.53
C ALA A 51 24.72 -18.05 21.06
N GLN A 52 24.68 -19.19 21.76
CA GLN A 52 24.66 -19.22 23.23
C GLN A 52 25.99 -18.73 23.83
N SER A 53 27.13 -19.17 23.29
CA SER A 53 28.45 -18.73 23.78
C SER A 53 28.76 -17.27 23.47
N GLU A 54 28.24 -16.74 22.37
CA GLU A 54 28.37 -15.32 22.00
C GLU A 54 27.31 -14.44 22.67
N GLY A 55 26.36 -15.01 23.42
CA GLY A 55 25.31 -14.27 24.13
C GLY A 55 24.34 -13.54 23.20
N LYS A 56 23.98 -14.14 22.05
CA LYS A 56 22.95 -13.60 21.15
C LYS A 56 21.57 -13.67 21.82
N ASP A 57 20.75 -12.65 21.59
CA ASP A 57 19.37 -12.61 22.11
C ASP A 57 18.44 -13.52 21.32
N ALA A 58 18.68 -13.66 20.00
CA ALA A 58 17.90 -14.51 19.12
C ALA A 58 18.78 -15.20 18.07
N LEU A 59 18.43 -16.45 17.78
CA LEU A 59 18.96 -17.23 16.67
C LEU A 59 17.81 -17.62 15.75
N ILE A 60 17.91 -17.27 14.48
CA ILE A 60 17.00 -17.71 13.42
C ILE A 60 17.71 -18.79 12.62
N ILE A 61 17.06 -19.93 12.38
CA ILE A 61 17.63 -21.03 11.60
C ILE A 61 16.87 -21.11 10.28
N ASP A 62 17.55 -20.78 9.18
CA ASP A 62 16.98 -20.81 7.83
C ASP A 62 17.20 -22.19 7.21
N THR A 63 16.13 -22.97 7.10
CA THR A 63 16.15 -24.34 6.55
C THR A 63 15.75 -24.36 5.09
N SER A 64 16.15 -25.41 4.37
CA SER A 64 15.75 -25.63 2.97
C SER A 64 14.23 -25.64 2.77
N GLY A 65 13.78 -24.98 1.69
CA GLY A 65 12.38 -24.94 1.27
C GLY A 65 11.88 -26.28 0.73
N ARG A 66 10.60 -26.60 0.96
CA ARG A 66 10.01 -27.93 0.68
C ARG A 66 8.66 -27.78 -0.03
N LEU A 67 8.72 -27.55 -1.34
CA LEU A 67 7.54 -27.37 -2.20
C LEU A 67 6.81 -28.68 -2.51
N HIS A 68 7.51 -29.81 -2.42
CA HIS A 68 6.96 -31.14 -2.60
C HIS A 68 7.40 -32.03 -1.45
N VAL A 69 6.52 -32.94 -1.06
CA VAL A 69 6.63 -33.82 0.10
C VAL A 69 7.79 -34.78 -0.08
N ASP A 70 8.99 -34.36 0.31
CA ASP A 70 10.16 -35.21 0.36
C ASP A 70 10.32 -35.75 1.79
N GLN A 71 10.13 -37.07 1.94
CA GLN A 71 10.22 -37.75 3.24
C GLN A 71 11.61 -37.63 3.85
N GLU A 72 12.67 -37.63 3.03
CA GLU A 72 14.05 -37.49 3.53
C GLU A 72 14.26 -36.09 4.12
N MET A 73 13.79 -35.07 3.40
CA MET A 73 13.84 -33.71 3.91
C MET A 73 13.03 -33.62 5.22
N MET A 74 11.79 -34.12 5.27
CA MET A 74 10.96 -34.06 6.48
C MET A 74 11.62 -34.74 7.68
N ALA A 75 12.28 -35.89 7.47
CA ALA A 75 13.08 -36.54 8.49
C ALA A 75 14.26 -35.65 8.97
N GLU A 76 14.95 -34.98 8.06
CA GLU A 76 16.01 -34.02 8.41
C GLU A 76 15.48 -32.87 9.28
N LEU A 77 14.31 -32.30 8.96
CA LEU A 77 13.72 -31.24 9.77
C LEU A 77 13.37 -31.72 11.18
N ALA A 78 12.82 -32.93 11.31
CA ALA A 78 12.58 -33.52 12.63
C ALA A 78 13.89 -33.70 13.42
N GLN A 79 14.98 -34.05 12.74
CA GLN A 79 16.30 -34.15 13.35
C GLN A 79 16.85 -32.78 13.78
N ILE A 80 16.72 -31.74 12.95
CA ILE A 80 17.07 -30.35 13.31
C ILE A 80 16.28 -29.91 14.55
N ASN A 81 14.95 -30.11 14.54
CA ASN A 81 14.08 -29.72 15.64
C ASN A 81 14.49 -30.43 16.96
N LYS A 82 14.75 -31.74 16.90
CA LYS A 82 15.22 -32.51 18.06
C LYS A 82 16.61 -32.09 18.54
N ALA A 83 17.52 -31.76 17.63
CA ALA A 83 18.90 -31.40 17.95
C ALA A 83 18.99 -30.00 18.57
N VAL A 84 18.25 -29.04 18.02
CA VAL A 84 18.29 -27.63 18.43
C VAL A 84 17.35 -27.36 19.60
N ARG A 85 16.14 -27.96 19.58
CA ARG A 85 15.01 -27.63 20.48
C ARG A 85 14.64 -26.14 20.42
N PRO A 86 14.21 -25.64 19.24
CA PRO A 86 13.78 -24.25 19.07
C PRO A 86 12.62 -23.90 20.01
N HIS A 87 12.53 -22.62 20.37
CA HIS A 87 11.43 -22.08 21.18
C HIS A 87 10.16 -21.91 20.36
N ASP A 88 10.33 -21.51 19.09
CA ASP A 88 9.25 -21.30 18.13
C ASP A 88 9.65 -21.93 16.80
N VAL A 89 8.74 -22.70 16.20
CA VAL A 89 8.87 -23.22 14.84
C VAL A 89 7.84 -22.50 13.96
N LEU A 90 8.30 -21.83 12.91
CA LEU A 90 7.44 -21.03 12.03
C LEU A 90 7.33 -21.65 10.64
N LEU A 91 6.10 -21.86 10.17
CA LEU A 91 5.83 -22.30 8.81
C LEU A 91 5.69 -21.08 7.90
N VAL A 92 6.52 -20.99 6.86
CA VAL A 92 6.45 -19.93 5.85
C VAL A 92 5.60 -20.40 4.67
N VAL A 93 4.51 -19.69 4.39
CA VAL A 93 3.56 -20.02 3.32
C VAL A 93 3.45 -18.85 2.35
N ASP A 94 3.39 -19.15 1.05
CA ASP A 94 3.12 -18.16 0.02
C ASP A 94 1.60 -17.93 -0.10
N ALA A 95 1.16 -16.67 -0.01
CA ALA A 95 -0.25 -16.33 -0.06
C ALA A 95 -0.92 -16.71 -1.40
N MET A 96 -0.13 -16.88 -2.46
CA MET A 96 -0.62 -17.32 -3.77
C MET A 96 -0.87 -18.83 -3.86
N THR A 97 -0.24 -19.64 -2.99
CA THR A 97 -0.44 -21.09 -2.99
C THR A 97 -1.76 -21.40 -2.30
N GLY A 98 -2.79 -21.70 -3.10
CA GLY A 98 -4.16 -21.94 -2.61
C GLY A 98 -4.29 -23.24 -1.82
N GLN A 99 -4.72 -24.32 -2.49
CA GLN A 99 -4.96 -25.62 -1.86
C GLN A 99 -3.65 -26.34 -1.51
N ASP A 100 -2.56 -26.11 -2.25
CA ASP A 100 -1.28 -26.80 -1.99
C ASP A 100 -0.67 -26.41 -0.64
N ALA A 101 -0.91 -25.16 -0.18
CA ALA A 101 -0.48 -24.70 1.14
C ALA A 101 -1.10 -25.53 2.28
N VAL A 102 -2.30 -26.08 2.07
CA VAL A 102 -2.97 -26.93 3.05
C VAL A 102 -2.20 -28.22 3.27
N ALA A 103 -1.90 -28.94 2.18
CA ALA A 103 -1.23 -30.23 2.25
C ALA A 103 0.16 -30.10 2.89
N VAL A 104 0.89 -29.03 2.55
CA VAL A 104 2.18 -28.71 3.17
C VAL A 104 2.01 -28.46 4.66
N ALA A 105 1.01 -27.67 5.07
CA ALA A 105 0.80 -27.33 6.46
C ALA A 105 0.37 -28.54 7.32
N GLU A 106 -0.46 -29.44 6.79
CA GLU A 106 -0.87 -30.68 7.48
C GLU A 106 0.34 -31.58 7.78
N GLN A 107 1.16 -31.83 6.77
CA GLN A 107 2.34 -32.69 6.94
C GLN A 107 3.42 -32.06 7.81
N PHE A 108 3.59 -30.73 7.72
CA PHE A 108 4.50 -30.02 8.59
C PHE A 108 4.05 -30.07 10.05
N ALA A 109 2.73 -29.99 10.30
CA ALA A 109 2.16 -30.16 11.63
C ALA A 109 2.46 -31.57 12.20
N GLU A 110 2.36 -32.62 11.38
CA GLU A 110 2.64 -33.99 11.82
C GLU A 110 4.11 -34.23 12.19
N VAL A 111 5.05 -33.60 11.48
CA VAL A 111 6.48 -33.89 11.61
C VAL A 111 7.20 -32.96 12.58
N ALA A 112 6.89 -31.67 12.53
CA ALA A 112 7.68 -30.64 13.19
C ALA A 112 6.90 -29.83 14.22
N ASP A 113 5.59 -30.05 14.37
CA ASP A 113 4.64 -29.32 15.24
C ASP A 113 4.99 -27.83 15.36
N PHE A 114 4.52 -27.03 14.40
CA PHE A 114 4.87 -25.61 14.33
C PHE A 114 3.96 -24.73 15.18
N ASP A 115 4.47 -23.59 15.63
CA ASP A 115 3.79 -22.69 16.57
C ASP A 115 3.03 -21.55 15.88
N GLY A 116 3.50 -21.16 14.69
CA GLY A 116 2.90 -20.06 13.96
C GLY A 116 3.20 -20.06 12.47
N VAL A 117 2.44 -19.28 11.74
CA VAL A 117 2.55 -19.14 10.29
C VAL A 117 3.03 -17.74 9.92
N VAL A 118 3.93 -17.68 8.94
CA VAL A 118 4.34 -16.45 8.27
C VAL A 118 3.80 -16.50 6.84
N LEU A 119 2.99 -15.51 6.47
CA LEU A 119 2.50 -15.39 5.10
C LEU A 119 3.41 -14.47 4.29
N THR A 120 3.74 -14.87 3.07
CA THR A 120 4.56 -14.09 2.15
C THR A 120 3.77 -13.68 0.91
N LYS A 121 4.25 -12.66 0.19
CA LYS A 121 3.68 -12.18 -1.08
C LYS A 121 2.21 -11.76 -0.99
N LEU A 122 1.81 -11.16 0.12
CA LEU A 122 0.44 -10.64 0.29
C LEU A 122 0.17 -9.40 -0.57
N ASP A 123 1.17 -8.79 -1.17
CA ASP A 123 1.02 -7.69 -2.14
C ASP A 123 0.46 -8.12 -3.50
N GLY A 124 0.50 -9.42 -3.81
CA GLY A 124 -0.10 -9.96 -5.04
C GLY A 124 -1.63 -9.94 -5.06
N ASP A 125 -2.19 -10.45 -6.16
CA ASP A 125 -3.65 -10.63 -6.37
C ASP A 125 -4.27 -11.73 -5.48
N ALA A 126 -3.47 -12.32 -4.59
CA ALA A 126 -3.91 -13.33 -3.65
C ALA A 126 -4.95 -12.75 -2.69
N ARG A 127 -6.21 -13.20 -2.84
CA ARG A 127 -7.32 -12.83 -1.95
C ARG A 127 -7.25 -13.52 -0.58
N GLY A 128 -6.07 -13.76 -0.03
CA GLY A 128 -5.89 -14.31 1.31
C GLY A 128 -6.45 -15.72 1.57
N GLY A 129 -6.85 -16.46 0.53
CA GLY A 129 -7.47 -17.78 0.68
C GLY A 129 -6.55 -18.79 1.39
N ALA A 130 -5.25 -18.77 1.06
CA ALA A 130 -4.24 -19.61 1.70
C ALA A 130 -4.18 -19.39 3.23
N ALA A 131 -4.28 -18.13 3.67
CA ALA A 131 -4.29 -17.77 5.08
C ALA A 131 -5.45 -18.41 5.83
N LEU A 132 -6.65 -18.34 5.24
CA LEU A 132 -7.86 -18.93 5.83
C LEU A 132 -7.75 -20.45 5.88
N SER A 133 -7.31 -21.08 4.79
CA SER A 133 -7.20 -22.54 4.70
C SER A 133 -6.20 -23.10 5.71
N VAL A 134 -4.99 -22.52 5.80
CA VAL A 134 -3.96 -22.96 6.74
C VAL A 134 -4.44 -22.78 8.19
N LYS A 135 -5.05 -21.63 8.52
CA LYS A 135 -5.58 -21.37 9.86
C LYS A 135 -6.72 -22.32 10.23
N ALA A 136 -7.64 -22.58 9.29
CA ALA A 136 -8.80 -23.45 9.53
C ALA A 136 -8.39 -24.90 9.80
N ILE A 137 -7.32 -25.37 9.16
CA ILE A 137 -6.91 -26.77 9.18
C ILE A 137 -5.91 -27.04 10.29
N THR A 138 -4.88 -26.20 10.42
CA THR A 138 -3.83 -26.40 11.43
C THR A 138 -4.19 -25.81 12.78
N GLY A 139 -5.14 -24.88 12.84
CA GLY A 139 -5.50 -24.14 14.05
C GLY A 139 -4.42 -23.17 14.55
N LYS A 140 -3.21 -23.20 13.99
CA LYS A 140 -2.06 -22.38 14.42
C LYS A 140 -2.24 -20.90 14.00
N PRO A 141 -1.83 -19.93 14.83
CA PRO A 141 -1.95 -18.51 14.52
C PRO A 141 -1.05 -18.09 13.35
N ILE A 142 -1.52 -17.11 12.56
CA ILE A 142 -0.65 -16.40 11.62
C ILE A 142 -0.06 -15.22 12.38
N LEU A 143 1.27 -15.16 12.46
CA LEU A 143 1.99 -14.19 13.27
C LEU A 143 2.46 -12.98 12.45
N PHE A 144 2.95 -13.23 11.23
CA PHE A 144 3.56 -12.22 10.38
C PHE A 144 3.12 -12.33 8.91
N ALA A 145 3.29 -11.23 8.20
CA ALA A 145 2.93 -11.05 6.80
C ALA A 145 4.02 -10.25 6.09
N SER A 146 4.42 -10.69 4.89
CA SER A 146 5.20 -9.89 3.95
C SER A 146 4.28 -9.32 2.87
N THR A 147 4.40 -8.01 2.63
CA THR A 147 3.69 -7.25 1.59
C THR A 147 4.65 -6.77 0.50
N GLY A 148 5.71 -7.53 0.25
CA GLY A 148 6.70 -7.26 -0.78
C GLY A 148 8.06 -7.90 -0.48
N GLU A 149 9.05 -7.58 -1.31
CA GLU A 149 10.37 -8.23 -1.31
C GLU A 149 11.41 -7.54 -0.40
N LYS A 150 11.17 -6.30 0.02
CA LYS A 150 12.13 -5.54 0.82
C LYS A 150 12.02 -5.86 2.31
N LEU A 151 13.12 -5.67 3.04
CA LEU A 151 13.20 -5.92 4.49
C LEU A 151 12.20 -5.10 5.32
N ASP A 152 11.81 -3.91 4.86
CA ASP A 152 10.82 -3.03 5.50
C ASP A 152 9.37 -3.42 5.20
N GLN A 153 9.14 -4.40 4.32
CA GLN A 153 7.81 -4.88 3.91
C GLN A 153 7.40 -6.17 4.65
N PHE A 154 7.83 -6.31 5.90
CA PHE A 154 7.48 -7.41 6.81
C PHE A 154 6.80 -6.85 8.05
N GLU A 155 5.54 -7.24 8.28
CA GLU A 155 4.71 -6.71 9.36
C GLU A 155 4.06 -7.82 10.18
N ARG A 156 3.55 -7.45 11.38
CA ARG A 156 2.68 -8.35 12.16
C ARG A 156 1.39 -8.58 11.38
N PHE A 157 0.91 -9.81 11.43
CA PHE A 157 -0.34 -10.16 10.79
C PHE A 157 -1.53 -9.58 11.55
N HIS A 158 -2.43 -8.91 10.83
CA HIS A 158 -3.66 -8.35 11.37
C HIS A 158 -4.88 -9.02 10.71
N PRO A 159 -5.59 -9.92 11.41
CA PRO A 159 -6.75 -10.62 10.85
C PRO A 159 -7.83 -9.69 10.30
N ASP A 160 -8.07 -8.56 10.96
CA ASP A 160 -9.08 -7.57 10.55
C ASP A 160 -8.77 -6.95 9.19
N ARG A 161 -7.50 -6.67 8.90
CA ARG A 161 -7.08 -6.15 7.59
C ARG A 161 -7.26 -7.20 6.50
N MET A 162 -6.98 -8.46 6.82
CA MET A 162 -7.15 -9.56 5.87
C MET A 162 -8.61 -9.87 5.60
N SER A 163 -9.47 -9.88 6.63
CA SER A 163 -10.91 -10.08 6.44
C SER A 163 -11.50 -8.95 5.60
N GLN A 164 -11.10 -7.70 5.83
CA GLN A 164 -11.47 -6.57 4.98
C GLN A 164 -11.01 -6.76 3.53
N ARG A 165 -9.77 -7.19 3.31
CA ARG A 165 -9.24 -7.45 1.96
C ARG A 165 -9.96 -8.59 1.24
N ILE A 166 -10.28 -9.67 1.95
CA ILE A 166 -11.05 -10.82 1.43
C ILE A 166 -12.47 -10.39 1.05
N LEU A 167 -13.13 -9.64 1.92
CA LEU A 167 -14.50 -9.16 1.72
C LEU A 167 -14.60 -8.02 0.70
N GLY A 168 -13.47 -7.57 0.14
CA GLY A 168 -13.41 -6.38 -0.73
C GLY A 168 -13.78 -5.07 0.01
N MET A 169 -13.89 -5.13 1.34
CA MET A 169 -14.17 -3.99 2.22
C MET A 169 -12.91 -3.23 2.64
N GLY A 170 -11.71 -3.71 2.28
CA GLY A 170 -10.47 -2.94 2.42
C GLY A 170 -10.53 -1.64 1.62
N ASP A 171 -11.12 -1.68 0.44
CA ASP A 171 -11.43 -0.47 -0.33
C ASP A 171 -12.55 0.35 0.33
N MET A 172 -13.56 -0.28 0.92
CA MET A 172 -14.69 0.44 1.52
C MET A 172 -14.33 1.13 2.83
N MET A 173 -13.54 0.52 3.72
CA MET A 173 -13.03 1.16 4.93
C MET A 173 -11.97 2.20 4.61
N THR A 174 -11.08 1.98 3.64
CA THR A 174 -10.17 3.05 3.18
C THR A 174 -10.95 4.18 2.51
N LEU A 175 -12.05 3.88 1.80
CA LEU A 175 -12.98 4.87 1.25
C LEU A 175 -13.76 5.58 2.35
N ILE A 176 -14.13 4.90 3.46
CA ILE A 176 -14.84 5.48 4.59
C ILE A 176 -13.87 6.29 5.47
N GLU A 177 -12.64 5.84 5.69
CA GLU A 177 -11.58 6.56 6.40
C GLU A 177 -11.04 7.72 5.57
N LYS A 178 -10.95 7.60 4.24
CA LYS A 178 -10.68 8.74 3.35
C LYS A 178 -11.89 9.64 3.16
N ALA A 179 -13.12 9.11 3.19
CA ALA A 179 -14.33 9.94 3.18
C ALA A 179 -14.46 10.70 4.50
N GLN A 180 -14.19 10.07 5.65
CA GLN A 180 -14.18 10.70 6.97
C GLN A 180 -12.95 11.60 7.16
N GLY A 181 -11.80 11.25 6.60
CA GLY A 181 -10.58 12.06 6.61
C GLY A 181 -10.58 13.22 5.62
N ALA A 182 -11.47 13.21 4.61
CA ALA A 182 -11.66 14.29 3.64
C ALA A 182 -12.97 15.06 3.82
N TYR A 183 -13.89 14.61 4.68
CA TYR A 183 -15.07 15.37 5.09
C TYR A 183 -14.97 15.77 6.55
N ASP A 184 -14.38 16.93 6.75
CA ASP A 184 -14.57 17.71 7.96
C ASP A 184 -16.04 18.21 7.93
N GLU A 185 -16.92 17.68 8.79
CA GLU A 185 -18.35 18.02 8.82
C GLU A 185 -18.58 19.54 8.91
N GLU A 186 -17.64 20.25 9.55
CA GLU A 186 -17.63 21.70 9.65
C GLU A 186 -17.32 22.39 8.31
N GLN A 187 -16.36 21.87 7.54
CA GLN A 187 -16.03 22.40 6.21
C GLN A 187 -17.14 22.10 5.19
N ALA A 188 -17.79 20.94 5.31
CA ALA A 188 -18.93 20.59 4.47
C ALA A 188 -20.12 21.53 4.71
N ALA A 189 -20.42 21.84 5.99
CA ALA A 189 -21.45 22.79 6.36
C ALA A 189 -21.12 24.24 5.94
N ASP A 190 -19.85 24.66 6.02
CA ASP A 190 -19.42 25.99 5.56
C ASP A 190 -19.46 26.11 4.02
N LEU A 191 -19.04 25.07 3.32
CA LEU A 191 -19.12 24.99 1.86
C LEU A 191 -20.58 25.02 1.40
N GLU A 192 -21.46 24.25 2.03
CA GLU A 192 -22.90 24.27 1.75
C GLU A 192 -23.50 25.67 1.99
N ARG A 193 -23.13 26.32 3.10
CA ARG A 193 -23.57 27.68 3.45
C ARG A 193 -23.12 28.69 2.39
N LYS A 194 -21.85 28.67 1.99
CA LYS A 194 -21.28 29.57 0.96
C LYS A 194 -21.90 29.33 -0.40
N LEU A 195 -22.16 28.06 -0.76
CA LEU A 195 -22.85 27.70 -2.01
C LEU A 195 -24.29 28.20 -2.03
N ARG A 196 -25.04 28.04 -0.93
CA ARG A 196 -26.41 28.57 -0.77
C ARG A 196 -26.43 30.10 -0.85
N LYS A 197 -25.43 30.78 -0.27
CA LYS A 197 -25.30 32.25 -0.27
C LYS A 197 -24.64 32.84 -1.51
N GLN A 198 -24.23 32.01 -2.48
CA GLN A 198 -23.48 32.43 -3.67
C GLN A 198 -22.12 33.10 -3.39
N GLU A 199 -21.54 32.84 -2.22
CA GLU A 199 -20.27 33.42 -1.77
C GLU A 199 -19.05 32.60 -2.23
N PHE A 200 -19.27 31.50 -2.96
CA PHE A 200 -18.20 30.64 -3.45
C PHE A 200 -17.30 31.35 -4.48
N GLY A 201 -16.05 31.61 -4.08
CA GLY A 201 -15.05 32.35 -4.85
C GLY A 201 -13.89 31.48 -5.35
N LEU A 202 -12.90 32.14 -5.96
CA LEU A 202 -11.68 31.48 -6.44
C LEU A 202 -10.75 31.02 -5.31
N ASP A 203 -10.86 31.61 -4.11
CA ASP A 203 -10.14 31.13 -2.93
C ASP A 203 -10.68 29.76 -2.47
N ASP A 204 -12.00 29.60 -2.38
CA ASP A 204 -12.60 28.30 -2.06
C ASP A 204 -12.25 27.26 -3.13
N PHE A 205 -12.28 27.65 -4.41
CA PHE A 205 -11.84 26.76 -5.50
C PHE A 205 -10.38 26.31 -5.37
N LEU A 206 -9.48 27.24 -5.01
CA LEU A 206 -8.07 26.91 -4.80
C LEU A 206 -7.88 25.95 -3.63
N ASP A 207 -8.62 26.15 -2.54
CA ASP A 207 -8.54 25.28 -1.37
C ASP A 207 -9.06 23.88 -1.67
N GLN A 208 -10.15 23.75 -2.43
CA GLN A 208 -10.64 22.46 -2.92
C GLN A 208 -9.61 21.75 -3.82
N MET A 209 -8.95 22.47 -4.72
CA MET A 209 -7.88 21.89 -5.55
C MET A 209 -6.69 21.41 -4.72
N ARG A 210 -6.33 22.14 -3.65
CA ARG A 210 -5.25 21.73 -2.73
C ARG A 210 -5.61 20.48 -1.94
N GLN A 211 -6.87 20.34 -1.52
CA GLN A 211 -7.35 19.13 -0.85
C GLN A 211 -7.25 17.92 -1.79
N VAL A 212 -7.68 18.06 -3.03
CA VAL A 212 -7.56 16.98 -4.04
C VAL A 212 -6.10 16.58 -4.28
N ARG A 213 -5.17 17.55 -4.34
CA ARG A 213 -3.73 17.26 -4.46
C ARG A 213 -3.17 16.48 -3.26
N ARG A 214 -3.67 16.74 -2.04
CA ARG A 214 -3.24 16.00 -0.82
C ARG A 214 -3.68 14.54 -0.83
N LEU A 215 -4.76 14.22 -1.54
CA LEU A 215 -5.30 12.86 -1.63
C LEU A 215 -4.51 11.94 -2.60
N GLY A 216 -3.52 12.48 -3.33
CA GLY A 216 -2.60 11.74 -4.18
C GLY A 216 -2.78 12.00 -5.69
N PRO A 217 -2.05 11.28 -6.56
CA PRO A 217 -2.10 11.49 -8.01
C PRO A 217 -3.51 11.21 -8.54
N LEU A 218 -4.12 12.18 -9.23
CA LEU A 218 -5.49 12.08 -9.80
C LEU A 218 -5.74 10.83 -10.66
N GLN A 219 -4.68 10.25 -11.23
CA GLN A 219 -4.71 8.98 -11.96
C GLN A 219 -5.20 7.81 -11.10
N SER A 220 -4.83 7.78 -9.82
CA SER A 220 -5.27 6.76 -8.86
C SER A 220 -6.76 6.91 -8.52
N LEU A 221 -7.26 8.14 -8.42
CA LEU A 221 -8.68 8.43 -8.12
C LEU A 221 -9.59 8.13 -9.31
N LEU A 222 -9.17 8.45 -10.55
CA LEU A 222 -9.92 8.12 -11.77
C LEU A 222 -9.98 6.61 -12.04
N GLY A 223 -8.97 5.85 -11.62
CA GLY A 223 -8.93 4.39 -11.69
C GLY A 223 -9.95 3.69 -10.78
N MET A 224 -10.51 4.39 -9.79
CA MET A 224 -11.41 3.84 -8.78
C MET A 224 -12.90 4.08 -9.07
N ILE A 225 -13.27 4.79 -10.15
CA ILE A 225 -14.68 5.04 -10.52
C ILE A 225 -15.24 3.86 -11.34
N PRO A 226 -16.22 3.08 -10.81
CA PRO A 226 -16.82 1.96 -11.54
C PRO A 226 -17.54 2.45 -12.80
N GLY A 227 -17.31 1.80 -13.94
CA GLY A 227 -17.98 2.09 -15.21
C GLY A 227 -17.28 3.12 -16.12
N MET A 228 -16.17 3.73 -15.70
CA MET A 228 -15.44 4.74 -16.49
C MET A 228 -14.04 4.28 -16.95
N GLY A 229 -13.81 2.96 -16.95
CA GLY A 229 -12.47 2.38 -16.84
C GLY A 229 -11.69 2.08 -18.12
N LYS A 230 -12.14 2.44 -19.34
CA LYS A 230 -11.39 2.10 -20.58
C LYS A 230 -10.94 3.28 -21.42
N GLU A 231 -11.71 4.36 -21.52
CA GLU A 231 -11.36 5.48 -22.41
C GLU A 231 -10.51 6.59 -21.75
N LEU A 232 -10.48 6.66 -20.41
CA LEU A 232 -9.79 7.73 -19.67
C LEU A 232 -8.45 7.31 -19.01
N ARG A 233 -8.06 6.02 -19.12
CA ARG A 233 -6.77 5.53 -18.58
C ARG A 233 -5.54 6.20 -19.19
N ASN A 234 -5.69 6.80 -20.37
CA ASN A 234 -4.59 7.44 -21.10
C ASN A 234 -4.55 8.97 -20.94
N VAL A 235 -5.42 9.56 -20.11
CA VAL A 235 -5.34 10.99 -19.81
C VAL A 235 -4.20 11.21 -18.82
N GLN A 236 -3.02 11.57 -19.33
CA GLN A 236 -1.94 12.07 -18.51
C GLN A 236 -2.38 13.43 -17.94
N VAL A 237 -2.78 13.43 -16.67
CA VAL A 237 -3.01 14.68 -15.93
C VAL A 237 -1.63 15.22 -15.56
N ASP A 238 -1.18 16.26 -16.24
CA ASP A 238 0.09 16.92 -15.94
C ASP A 238 -0.04 17.68 -14.61
N GLU A 239 0.65 17.21 -13.56
CA GLU A 239 0.67 17.85 -12.25
C GLU A 239 1.14 19.32 -12.32
N ARG A 240 1.91 19.68 -13.34
CA ARG A 240 2.37 21.07 -13.56
C ARG A 240 1.21 22.00 -13.93
N GLU A 241 0.09 21.49 -14.41
CA GLU A 241 -1.11 22.31 -14.65
C GLU A 241 -1.71 22.82 -13.34
N PHE A 242 -1.67 22.02 -12.26
CA PHE A 242 -2.13 22.47 -10.94
C PHE A 242 -1.31 23.63 -10.41
N ASP A 243 0.02 23.57 -10.57
CA ASP A 243 0.91 24.65 -10.15
C ASP A 243 0.66 25.93 -10.97
N ARG A 244 0.38 25.80 -12.27
CA ARG A 244 0.02 26.95 -13.13
C ARG A 244 -1.30 27.58 -12.72
N LEU A 245 -2.34 26.78 -12.45
CA LEU A 245 -3.63 27.28 -12.01
C LEU A 245 -3.52 27.98 -10.66
N GLN A 246 -2.76 27.41 -9.73
CA GLN A 246 -2.47 28.03 -8.43
C GLN A 246 -1.73 29.37 -8.60
N ALA A 247 -0.71 29.44 -9.45
CA ALA A 247 0.01 30.68 -9.72
C ALA A 247 -0.90 31.77 -10.29
N ILE A 248 -1.83 31.42 -11.18
CA ILE A 248 -2.82 32.35 -11.75
C ILE A 248 -3.75 32.91 -10.66
N ILE A 249 -4.31 32.06 -9.80
CA ILE A 249 -5.22 32.49 -8.72
C ILE A 249 -4.47 33.35 -7.69
N LEU A 250 -3.25 32.95 -7.32
CA LEU A 250 -2.42 33.70 -6.36
C LEU A 250 -2.01 35.08 -6.88
N SER A 251 -1.99 35.29 -8.20
CA SER A 251 -1.73 36.59 -8.86
C SER A 251 -2.93 37.54 -8.86
N MET A 252 -4.07 37.13 -8.31
CA MET A 252 -5.28 37.93 -8.16
C MET A 252 -5.35 38.59 -6.78
N THR A 253 -5.97 39.76 -6.73
CA THR A 253 -6.32 40.44 -5.47
C THR A 253 -7.51 39.75 -4.78
N PRO A 254 -7.66 39.89 -3.45
CA PRO A 254 -8.79 39.30 -2.71
C PRO A 254 -10.17 39.74 -3.21
N GLN A 255 -10.26 40.93 -3.83
CA GLN A 255 -11.50 41.39 -4.45
C GLN A 255 -11.81 40.64 -5.75
N GLU A 256 -10.80 40.40 -6.58
CA GLU A 256 -10.96 39.67 -7.85
C GLU A 256 -11.24 38.18 -7.63
N ARG A 257 -10.74 37.60 -6.54
CA ARG A 257 -11.03 36.20 -6.20
C ARG A 257 -12.47 35.99 -5.73
N ARG A 258 -13.01 36.94 -4.98
CA ARG A 258 -14.43 36.96 -4.57
C ARG A 258 -15.37 37.32 -5.73
N HIS A 259 -14.90 38.18 -6.64
CA HIS A 259 -15.68 38.68 -7.77
C HIS A 259 -14.96 38.45 -9.12
N PRO A 260 -14.92 37.20 -9.63
CA PRO A 260 -14.23 36.86 -10.87
C PRO A 260 -14.75 37.62 -12.11
N GLU A 261 -16.00 38.09 -12.08
CA GLU A 261 -16.62 38.95 -13.10
C GLU A 261 -15.87 40.28 -13.32
N LEU A 262 -15.08 40.73 -12.34
CA LEU A 262 -14.26 41.92 -12.45
C LEU A 262 -13.04 41.70 -13.35
N ILE A 263 -12.64 40.45 -13.59
CA ILE A 263 -11.40 40.08 -14.30
C ILE A 263 -11.57 40.23 -15.83
N LYS A 264 -11.50 41.49 -16.27
CA LYS A 264 -11.54 41.92 -17.68
C LYS A 264 -10.13 42.15 -18.25
N GLY A 265 -10.02 42.63 -19.49
CA GLY A 265 -8.78 42.70 -20.27
C GLY A 265 -7.53 43.19 -19.52
N SER A 266 -7.58 44.38 -18.91
CA SER A 266 -6.43 44.95 -18.17
C SER A 266 -6.00 44.08 -16.98
N ARG A 267 -6.97 43.56 -16.21
CA ARG A 267 -6.69 42.67 -15.06
C ARG A 267 -6.16 41.32 -15.51
N ARG A 268 -6.67 40.74 -16.61
CA ARG A 268 -6.14 39.49 -17.18
C ARG A 268 -4.69 39.64 -17.61
N LEU A 269 -4.33 40.77 -18.22
CA LEU A 269 -2.96 41.04 -18.62
C LEU A 269 -2.01 41.12 -17.42
N ARG A 270 -2.45 41.79 -16.34
CA ARG A 270 -1.70 41.87 -15.08
C ARG A 270 -1.51 40.48 -14.44
N ILE A 271 -2.58 39.69 -14.35
CA ILE A 271 -2.57 38.34 -13.76
C ILE A 271 -1.67 37.40 -14.58
N ALA A 272 -1.76 37.45 -15.91
CA ALA A 272 -0.91 36.65 -16.79
C ALA A 272 0.59 36.95 -16.55
N ARG A 273 0.95 38.25 -16.49
CA ARG A 273 2.32 38.67 -16.17
C ARG A 273 2.77 38.22 -14.77
N GLY A 274 1.92 38.37 -13.76
CA GLY A 274 2.25 38.01 -12.38
C GLY A 274 2.41 36.50 -12.15
N SER A 275 1.70 35.69 -12.93
CA SER A 275 1.74 34.22 -12.85
C SER A 275 2.74 33.56 -13.80
N GLY A 276 3.41 34.33 -14.65
CA GLY A 276 4.28 33.77 -15.71
C GLY A 276 3.49 33.01 -16.79
N THR A 277 2.20 33.32 -16.97
CA THR A 277 1.32 32.64 -17.94
C THR A 277 0.84 33.61 -19.03
N ASN A 278 -0.03 33.13 -19.93
CA ASN A 278 -0.62 33.95 -20.99
C ASN A 278 -2.08 34.32 -20.68
N VAL A 279 -2.60 35.34 -21.37
CA VAL A 279 -3.97 35.83 -21.18
C VAL A 279 -5.04 34.77 -21.50
N GLN A 280 -4.72 33.82 -22.39
CA GLN A 280 -5.63 32.74 -22.76
C GLN A 280 -5.80 31.74 -21.59
N ALA A 281 -4.72 31.40 -20.89
CA ALA A 281 -4.74 30.55 -19.71
C ALA A 281 -5.61 31.16 -18.59
N VAL A 282 -5.45 32.48 -18.35
CA VAL A 282 -6.30 33.20 -17.38
C VAL A 282 -7.77 33.17 -17.81
N LYS A 283 -8.07 33.36 -19.10
CA LYS A 283 -9.44 33.29 -19.64
C LYS A 283 -10.03 31.88 -19.49
N GLN A 284 -9.24 30.85 -19.74
CA GLN A 284 -9.65 29.45 -19.64
C GLN A 284 -9.98 29.07 -18.20
N LEU A 285 -9.15 29.48 -17.23
CA LEU A 285 -9.39 29.27 -15.80
C LEU A 285 -10.72 29.89 -15.36
N ILE A 286 -10.97 31.15 -15.73
CA ILE A 286 -12.23 31.83 -15.38
C ILE A 286 -13.44 31.07 -15.96
N LYS A 287 -13.33 30.61 -17.21
CA LYS A 287 -14.40 29.83 -17.86
C LYS A 287 -14.65 28.50 -17.12
N GLN A 288 -13.60 27.78 -16.76
CA GLN A 288 -13.68 26.52 -16.01
C GLN A 288 -14.32 26.74 -14.62
N PHE A 289 -13.92 27.81 -13.93
CA PHE A 289 -14.50 28.19 -12.65
C PHE A 289 -16.01 28.52 -12.78
N GLU A 290 -16.41 29.28 -13.80
CA GLU A 290 -17.83 29.60 -14.05
C GLU A 290 -18.66 28.35 -14.36
N GLN A 291 -18.12 27.42 -15.14
CA GLN A 291 -18.77 26.13 -15.43
C GLN A 291 -18.95 25.31 -14.17
N MET A 292 -17.91 25.18 -13.34
CA MET A 292 -18.00 24.46 -12.07
C MET A 292 -18.99 25.12 -11.12
N ARG A 293 -18.97 26.46 -11.02
CA ARG A 293 -19.93 27.23 -10.20
C ARG A 293 -21.37 26.99 -10.66
N LYS A 294 -21.61 26.83 -11.96
CA LYS A 294 -22.92 26.49 -12.52
C LYS A 294 -23.36 25.07 -12.14
N VAL A 295 -22.46 24.10 -12.21
CA VAL A 295 -22.74 22.70 -11.81
C VAL A 295 -23.03 22.62 -10.31
N MET A 296 -22.20 23.22 -9.47
CA MET A 296 -22.39 23.23 -8.02
C MET A 296 -23.73 23.87 -7.62
N ARG A 297 -24.16 24.93 -8.32
CA ARG A 297 -25.50 25.52 -8.12
C ARG A 297 -26.63 24.56 -8.46
N GLN A 298 -26.49 23.76 -9.53
CA GLN A 298 -27.52 22.78 -9.92
C GLN A 298 -27.62 21.65 -8.88
N VAL A 299 -26.47 21.18 -8.38
CA VAL A 299 -26.40 20.17 -7.31
C VAL A 299 -27.00 20.71 -6.01
N ALA A 300 -26.66 21.93 -5.60
CA ALA A 300 -27.24 22.57 -4.40
C ALA A 300 -28.76 22.80 -4.48
N GLN A 301 -29.32 22.84 -5.70
CA GLN A 301 -30.76 22.90 -5.95
C GLN A 301 -31.42 21.51 -6.04
N GLY A 302 -30.70 20.43 -5.74
CA GLY A 302 -31.21 19.06 -5.76
C GLY A 302 -31.39 18.48 -7.17
N ARG A 303 -30.81 19.10 -8.20
CA ARG A 303 -30.85 18.58 -9.58
C ARG A 303 -29.56 17.82 -9.87
N MET A 304 -29.64 16.52 -10.15
CA MET A 304 -28.49 15.75 -10.61
C MET A 304 -28.03 16.29 -11.98
N PRO A 305 -26.76 16.69 -12.15
CA PRO A 305 -26.24 17.14 -13.44
C PRO A 305 -26.17 15.97 -14.42
N ASP A 306 -26.54 16.20 -15.69
CA ASP A 306 -26.21 15.28 -16.79
C ASP A 306 -24.70 15.33 -17.04
N LEU A 307 -23.97 14.41 -16.41
CA LEU A 307 -22.51 14.25 -16.53
C LEU A 307 -22.08 14.03 -17.99
N GLY A 308 -22.95 13.46 -18.84
CA GLY A 308 -22.69 13.26 -20.26
C GLY A 308 -22.71 14.55 -21.07
N ALA A 309 -23.52 15.54 -20.69
CA ALA A 309 -23.56 16.86 -21.34
C ALA A 309 -22.35 17.73 -20.98
N LEU A 310 -21.83 17.60 -19.75
CA LEU A 310 -20.65 18.33 -19.26
C LEU A 310 -19.37 17.90 -19.98
N MET A 311 -19.18 16.60 -20.21
CA MET A 311 -18.03 16.05 -20.95
C MET A 311 -18.01 16.48 -22.42
N ARG A 312 -19.18 16.66 -23.06
CA ARG A 312 -19.28 17.12 -24.46
C ARG A 312 -18.91 18.60 -24.65
N GLN A 313 -19.01 19.42 -23.60
CA GLN A 313 -18.66 20.85 -23.62
C GLN A 313 -17.21 21.14 -23.19
N ALA A 314 -16.51 20.13 -22.67
CA ALA A 314 -15.11 20.22 -22.24
C ALA A 314 -14.10 19.82 -23.33
N ARG A 315 -14.59 19.30 -24.47
CA ARG A 315 -13.81 19.12 -25.70
C ARG A 315 -13.70 20.43 -26.50
#